data_AF-A0A933M0X1-F1
#
_entry.id   AF-A0A933M0X1-F1
#
_cell.length_a   1.000
_cell.length_b   1.000
_cell.length_c   1.000
_cell.angle_alpha   90.00
_cell.angle_beta   90.00
_cell.angle_gamma   90.00
#
_symmetry.space_group_name_H-M   'P 1'
#
loop_
_entity.id
_entity.type
_entity.pdbx_description
1 polymer ?
#
loop_
_entity_poly.entity_id
_entity_poly.type
_entity_poly.pdbx_seq_one_letter_code
_entity_poly.pdbx_strand_id
1 'polypeptide(L)'
;MRRTLHIAVAIFPVMVFLRVARHYGLTDQAWMRAFVTGAALSLIIITAFVLKRARFRDLLFASGLLLVSGAIAFLADIKPMLAVYKRFQGSIFMFWYLLVRAVFAFAPGMISAFVQDPYEKAPKLAAVFTSAMFVWSFFFTIPWSRQFCL
;
A
#
# COMPACT_ATOMS: atom_id res chain seq x y z
N MET A 1 22.45 9.28 -4.84
CA MET A 1 22.10 7.95 -5.40
C MET A 1 21.38 7.00 -4.43
N ARG A 2 21.90 6.71 -3.21
CA ARG A 2 21.26 5.73 -2.29
C ARG A 2 19.78 6.02 -1.98
N ARG A 3 19.40 7.28 -1.75
CA ARG A 3 18.01 7.66 -1.44
C ARG A 3 17.05 7.34 -2.60
N THR A 4 17.43 7.68 -3.84
CA THR A 4 16.65 7.41 -5.06
C THR A 4 16.42 5.91 -5.26
N LEU A 5 17.45 5.09 -5.03
CA LEU A 5 17.35 3.64 -5.12
C LEU A 5 16.35 3.08 -4.09
N HIS A 6 16.38 3.57 -2.85
CA HIS A 6 15.39 3.18 -1.84
C HIS A 6 13.96 3.61 -2.19
N ILE A 7 13.78 4.76 -2.86
CA ILE A 7 12.46 5.17 -3.36
C ILE A 7 12.00 4.22 -4.46
N ALA A 8 12.86 3.95 -5.44
CA ALA A 8 12.56 3.08 -6.56
C ALA A 8 12.17 1.67 -6.09
N VAL A 9 12.95 1.09 -5.17
CA VAL A 9 12.67 -0.23 -4.59
C VAL A 9 11.36 -0.24 -3.79
N ALA A 10 11.03 0.85 -3.10
CA ALA A 10 9.79 0.95 -2.34
C ALA A 10 8.53 1.05 -3.23
N ILE A 11 8.65 1.63 -4.42
CA ILE A 11 7.53 1.80 -5.37
C ILE A 11 7.46 0.63 -6.37
N PHE A 12 8.55 -0.12 -6.54
CA PHE A 12 8.65 -1.19 -7.53
C PHE A 12 7.52 -2.25 -7.46
N PRO A 13 7.12 -2.76 -6.27
CA PRO A 13 6.01 -3.70 -6.18
C PRO A 13 4.69 -3.13 -6.70
N VAL A 14 4.44 -1.85 -6.43
CA VAL A 14 3.24 -1.14 -6.90
C VAL A 14 3.28 -0.96 -8.42
N MET A 15 4.45 -0.67 -9.00
CA MET A 15 4.59 -0.59 -10.46
C MET A 15 4.34 -1.95 -11.14
N VAL A 16 4.86 -3.03 -10.57
CA VAL A 16 4.63 -4.39 -11.08
C VAL A 16 3.15 -4.74 -10.98
N PHE A 17 2.52 -4.44 -9.85
CA PHE A 17 1.08 -4.59 -9.66
C PHE A 17 0.28 -3.88 -10.75
N LEU A 18 0.52 -2.58 -10.97
CA LEU A 18 -0.19 -1.78 -11.96
C LEU A 18 0.03 -2.31 -13.38
N ARG A 19 1.27 -2.73 -13.69
CA ARG A 19 1.62 -3.28 -15.00
C ARG A 19 0.90 -4.61 -15.26
N VAL A 20 0.87 -5.51 -14.28
CA VAL A 20 0.17 -6.80 -14.38
C VAL A 20 -1.33 -6.57 -14.52
N ALA A 21 -1.93 -5.73 -13.67
CA ALA A 21 -3.36 -5.42 -13.74
C ALA A 21 -3.76 -4.85 -15.11
N ARG A 22 -2.95 -3.93 -15.65
CA ARG A 22 -3.19 -3.33 -16.97
C ARG A 22 -3.00 -4.33 -18.12
N HIS A 23 -1.98 -5.19 -18.05
CA HIS A 23 -1.70 -6.17 -19.10
C HIS A 23 -2.84 -7.18 -19.27
N TYR A 24 -3.49 -7.57 -18.19
CA TYR A 24 -4.61 -8.53 -18.19
C TYR A 24 -6.00 -7.88 -18.22
N GLY A 25 -6.09 -6.59 -18.59
CA GLY A 25 -7.37 -5.93 -18.87
C GLY A 25 -8.20 -5.53 -17.65
N LEU A 26 -7.58 -5.33 -16.48
CA LEU A 26 -8.24 -4.88 -15.25
C LEU A 26 -9.42 -5.76 -14.76
N THR A 27 -9.45 -7.02 -15.19
CA THR A 27 -10.44 -8.02 -14.77
C THR A 27 -10.17 -8.55 -13.36
N ASP A 28 -11.14 -9.21 -12.73
CA ASP A 28 -10.96 -9.80 -11.39
C ASP A 28 -9.78 -10.78 -11.33
N GLN A 29 -9.59 -11.60 -12.37
CA GLN A 29 -8.43 -12.47 -12.49
C GLN A 29 -7.12 -11.69 -12.66
N ALA A 30 -7.14 -10.56 -13.39
CA ALA A 30 -5.99 -9.67 -13.51
C ALA A 30 -5.58 -9.09 -12.15
N TRP A 31 -6.57 -8.64 -11.36
CA TRP A 31 -6.37 -8.10 -10.02
C TRP A 31 -5.83 -9.15 -9.06
N MET A 32 -6.40 -10.35 -9.06
CA MET A 32 -5.87 -11.47 -8.28
C MET A 32 -4.40 -11.74 -8.62
N ARG A 33 -4.06 -11.86 -9.91
CA ARG A 33 -2.68 -12.08 -10.36
C ARG A 33 -1.77 -10.93 -9.95
N ALA A 34 -2.22 -9.69 -10.11
CA ALA A 34 -1.46 -8.50 -9.73
C ALA A 34 -1.18 -8.48 -8.22
N PHE A 35 -2.18 -8.76 -7.39
CA PHE A 35 -2.03 -8.83 -5.94
C PHE A 35 -1.08 -9.94 -5.51
N VAL A 36 -1.22 -11.15 -6.04
CA VAL A 36 -0.34 -12.27 -5.71
C VAL A 36 1.10 -11.99 -6.15
N THR A 37 1.31 -11.49 -7.37
CA THR A 37 2.65 -11.17 -7.89
C THR A 37 3.30 -10.03 -7.11
N GLY A 38 2.53 -8.98 -6.82
CA GLY A 38 2.98 -7.86 -6.01
C GLY A 38 3.31 -8.28 -4.56
N ALA A 39 2.49 -9.13 -3.96
CA ALA A 39 2.71 -9.66 -2.61
C ALA A 39 4.00 -10.49 -2.54
N ALA A 40 4.19 -11.42 -3.49
CA ALA A 40 5.40 -12.22 -3.59
C ALA A 40 6.65 -11.33 -3.70
N LEU A 41 6.60 -10.33 -4.58
CA LEU A 41 7.72 -9.40 -4.77
C LEU A 41 7.98 -8.54 -3.52
N SER A 42 6.94 -8.01 -2.88
CA SER A 42 7.08 -7.28 -1.61
C SER A 42 7.70 -8.13 -0.52
N LEU A 43 7.26 -9.40 -0.38
CA LEU A 43 7.83 -10.33 0.60
C LEU A 43 9.31 -10.62 0.31
N ILE A 44 9.69 -10.81 -0.95
CA ILE A 44 11.09 -11.01 -1.34
C ILE A 44 11.94 -9.79 -0.95
N ILE A 45 11.49 -8.58 -1.27
CA ILE A 45 12.23 -7.35 -0.95
C ILE A 45 12.32 -7.16 0.56
N ILE A 46 11.21 -7.31 1.29
CA ILE A 46 11.19 -7.18 2.75
C ILE A 46 12.14 -8.22 3.38
N THR A 47 12.08 -9.47 2.95
CA THR A 47 12.97 -10.53 3.43
C THR A 47 14.43 -10.19 3.16
N ALA A 48 14.77 -9.70 1.97
CA ALA A 48 16.12 -9.28 1.64
C ALA A 48 16.62 -8.12 2.53
N PHE A 49 15.75 -7.17 2.89
CA PHE A 49 16.07 -6.10 3.83
C PHE A 49 16.27 -6.62 5.25
N VAL A 50 15.40 -7.52 5.72
CA VAL A 50 15.51 -8.17 7.04
C VAL A 50 16.81 -8.97 7.14
N LEU A 51 17.16 -9.77 6.15
CA LEU A 51 18.41 -10.54 6.09
C LEU A 51 19.65 -9.64 6.13
N LYS A 52 19.58 -8.47 5.47
CA LYS A 52 20.65 -7.46 5.50
C LYS A 52 20.62 -6.58 6.74
N ARG A 53 19.69 -6.80 7.67
CA ARG A 53 19.42 -5.93 8.84
C ARG A 53 19.28 -4.46 8.47
N ALA A 54 18.78 -4.19 7.26
CA ALA A 54 18.60 -2.85 6.74
C ALA A 54 17.17 -2.39 7.02
N ARG A 55 17.03 -1.12 7.42
CA ARG A 55 15.71 -0.51 7.55
C ARG A 55 15.12 -0.27 6.17
N PHE A 56 13.87 -0.65 5.96
CA PHE A 56 13.13 -0.36 4.74
C PHE A 56 12.21 0.84 4.92
N ARG A 57 11.77 1.45 3.82
CA ARG A 57 10.92 2.64 3.87
C ARG A 57 9.49 2.30 4.28
N ASP A 58 8.83 3.20 5.00
CA ASP A 58 7.40 3.17 5.32
C ASP A 58 6.51 2.87 4.09
N LEU A 59 6.86 3.44 2.94
CA LEU A 59 6.16 3.20 1.68
C LEU A 59 6.21 1.73 1.23
N LEU A 60 7.36 1.05 1.38
CA LEU A 60 7.49 -0.37 1.05
C LEU A 60 6.61 -1.19 2.00
N PHE A 61 6.59 -0.85 3.29
CA PHE A 61 5.75 -1.52 4.28
C PHE A 61 4.26 -1.39 3.94
N ALA A 62 3.79 -0.17 3.65
CA ALA A 62 2.42 0.08 3.27
C ALA A 62 2.03 -0.65 1.98
N SER A 63 2.91 -0.64 0.97
CA SER A 63 2.70 -1.40 -0.26
C SER A 63 2.64 -2.91 0.00
N GLY A 64 3.51 -3.42 0.87
CA GLY A 64 3.55 -4.83 1.25
C GLY A 64 2.27 -5.25 1.97
N LEU A 65 1.81 -4.45 2.94
CA LEU A 65 0.55 -4.69 3.63
C LEU A 65 -0.66 -4.68 2.70
N LEU A 66 -0.76 -3.67 1.82
CA LEU A 66 -1.79 -3.63 0.78
C LEU A 66 -1.76 -4.90 -0.07
N LEU A 67 -0.59 -5.24 -0.61
CA LEU A 67 -0.47 -6.31 -1.60
C LEU A 67 -0.69 -7.69 -0.97
N VAL A 68 -0.13 -7.93 0.20
CA VAL A 68 -0.31 -9.18 0.95
C VAL A 68 -1.75 -9.33 1.42
N SER A 69 -2.35 -8.29 2.01
CA SER A 69 -3.75 -8.36 2.45
C SER A 69 -4.72 -8.49 1.28
N GLY A 70 -4.43 -7.84 0.14
CA GLY A 70 -5.15 -8.04 -1.10
C GLY A 70 -5.02 -9.46 -1.63
N ALA A 71 -3.81 -10.01 -1.69
CA ALA A 71 -3.59 -11.40 -2.12
C ALA A 71 -4.35 -12.39 -1.23
N ILE A 72 -4.29 -12.23 0.10
CA ILE A 72 -5.05 -13.05 1.04
C ILE A 72 -6.56 -12.92 0.80
N ALA A 73 -7.07 -11.69 0.64
CA ALA A 73 -8.49 -11.46 0.40
C ALA A 73 -9.00 -12.11 -0.90
N PHE A 74 -8.20 -12.10 -1.96
CA PHE A 74 -8.52 -12.79 -3.22
C PHE A 74 -8.42 -14.31 -3.09
N LEU A 75 -7.42 -14.83 -2.37
CA LEU A 75 -7.25 -16.28 -2.17
C LEU A 75 -8.33 -16.87 -1.24
N ALA A 76 -8.81 -16.11 -0.27
CA ALA A 76 -9.83 -16.52 0.68
C ALA A 76 -11.27 -16.12 0.28
N ASP A 77 -11.46 -15.61 -0.95
CA ASP A 77 -12.75 -15.10 -1.48
C ASP A 77 -13.51 -14.17 -0.51
N ILE A 78 -12.79 -13.25 0.12
CA ILE A 78 -13.37 -12.30 1.10
C ILE A 78 -14.09 -11.18 0.33
N LYS A 79 -15.33 -11.47 -0.11
CA LYS A 79 -16.18 -10.58 -0.93
C LYS A 79 -16.23 -9.11 -0.46
N PRO A 80 -16.35 -8.78 0.85
CA PRO A 80 -16.38 -7.39 1.30
C PRO A 80 -15.09 -6.63 0.98
N MET A 81 -13.95 -7.29 1.17
CA MET A 81 -12.63 -6.69 0.95
C MET A 81 -12.35 -6.54 -0.54
N LEU A 82 -12.78 -7.49 -1.36
CA LEU A 82 -12.75 -7.39 -2.82
C LEU A 82 -13.60 -6.22 -3.33
N ALA A 83 -14.79 -6.00 -2.77
CA ALA A 83 -15.64 -4.86 -3.12
C ALA A 83 -14.97 -3.52 -2.79
N VAL A 84 -14.27 -3.42 -1.65
CA VAL A 84 -13.48 -2.23 -1.28
C VAL A 84 -12.34 -2.00 -2.28
N TYR A 85 -11.59 -3.04 -2.63
CA TYR A 85 -10.52 -2.93 -3.62
C TYR A 85 -11.01 -2.45 -4.99
N LYS A 86 -12.16 -2.97 -5.45
CA LYS A 86 -12.79 -2.55 -6.70
C LYS A 86 -13.32 -1.13 -6.66
N ARG A 87 -13.85 -0.68 -5.52
CA ARG A 87 -14.42 0.66 -5.38
C ARG A 87 -13.34 1.74 -5.32
N PHE A 88 -12.19 1.45 -4.72
CA PHE A 88 -11.15 2.45 -4.43
C PHE A 88 -9.85 2.24 -5.23
N GLN A 89 -9.90 1.63 -6.42
CA GLN A 89 -8.71 1.24 -7.20
C GLN A 89 -7.63 2.34 -7.32
N GLY A 90 -8.02 3.61 -7.47
CA GLY A 90 -7.09 4.74 -7.60
C GLY A 90 -6.55 5.31 -6.27
N SER A 91 -7.23 5.08 -5.15
CA SER A 91 -6.89 5.67 -3.84
C SER A 91 -6.56 4.64 -2.77
N ILE A 92 -6.74 3.35 -3.03
CA ILE A 92 -6.54 2.28 -2.05
C ILE A 92 -5.11 2.23 -1.53
N PHE A 93 -4.13 2.53 -2.37
CA PHE A 93 -2.73 2.62 -1.95
C PHE A 93 -2.52 3.80 -0.99
N MET A 94 -3.11 4.95 -1.30
CA MET A 94 -3.04 6.12 -0.42
C MET A 94 -3.76 5.83 0.90
N PHE A 95 -4.92 5.17 0.86
CA PHE A 95 -5.65 4.75 2.04
C PHE A 95 -4.81 3.84 2.94
N TRP A 96 -4.18 2.80 2.38
CA TRP A 96 -3.29 1.90 3.13
C TRP A 96 -2.05 2.61 3.67
N TYR A 97 -1.45 3.49 2.86
CA TYR A 97 -0.33 4.31 3.32
C TYR A 97 -0.74 5.16 4.52
N LEU A 98 -1.85 5.89 4.42
CA LEU A 98 -2.35 6.73 5.51
C LEU A 98 -2.77 5.90 6.73
N LEU A 99 -3.36 4.72 6.54
CA LEU A 99 -3.72 3.82 7.63
C LEU A 99 -2.47 3.37 8.42
N VAL A 100 -1.44 2.89 7.71
CA VAL A 100 -0.16 2.49 8.32
C VAL A 100 0.46 3.66 9.08
N ARG A 101 0.40 4.85 8.50
CA ARG A 101 0.96 6.07 9.09
C ARG A 101 0.17 6.52 10.33
N ALA A 102 -1.16 6.37 10.33
CA ALA A 102 -1.98 6.61 11.52
C ALA A 102 -1.61 5.61 12.63
N VAL A 103 -1.49 4.32 12.31
CA VAL A 103 -1.06 3.28 13.26
C VAL A 103 0.31 3.59 13.86
N PHE A 104 1.28 3.99 13.04
CA PHE A 104 2.62 4.37 13.53
C PHE A 104 2.60 5.60 14.42
N ALA A 105 1.69 6.53 14.17
CA ALA A 105 1.57 7.73 14.98
C ALA A 105 0.90 7.46 16.34
N PHE A 106 -0.03 6.49 16.41
CA PHE A 106 -0.63 6.05 17.68
C PHE A 106 0.29 5.15 18.51
N ALA A 107 1.18 4.39 17.86
CA ALA A 107 2.11 3.48 18.52
C ALA A 107 3.56 3.68 18.01
N PRO A 108 4.18 4.82 18.35
CA PRO A 108 5.55 5.12 17.93
C PRO A 108 6.52 4.09 18.53
N GLY A 109 7.37 3.51 17.69
CA GLY A 109 8.39 2.55 18.11
C GLY A 109 8.06 1.07 17.91
N MET A 110 6.81 0.71 17.56
CA MET A 110 6.42 -0.70 17.37
C MET A 110 7.26 -1.40 16.29
N ILE A 111 7.71 -0.66 15.27
CA ILE A 111 8.42 -1.21 14.11
C ILE A 111 9.64 -0.37 13.70
N SER A 112 10.09 0.56 14.53
CA SER A 112 11.20 1.48 14.23
C SER A 112 12.55 0.76 14.02
N ALA A 113 12.67 -0.47 14.52
CA ALA A 113 13.81 -1.35 14.26
C ALA A 113 13.91 -1.78 12.78
N PHE A 114 12.76 -1.89 12.09
CA PHE A 114 12.65 -2.45 10.74
C PHE A 114 12.25 -1.40 9.69
N VAL A 115 11.46 -0.40 10.09
CA VAL A 115 10.91 0.63 9.20
C VAL A 115 11.57 1.98 9.49
N GLN A 116 12.06 2.63 8.46
CA GLN A 116 12.51 4.02 8.52
C GLN A 116 11.28 4.94 8.46
N ASP A 117 10.99 5.63 9.57
CA ASP A 117 9.95 6.66 9.64
C ASP A 117 10.54 8.06 9.35
N PRO A 118 10.22 8.68 8.21
CA PRO A 118 10.70 10.03 7.90
C PRO A 118 10.16 11.13 8.84
N TYR A 119 9.15 10.85 9.66
CA TYR A 119 8.43 11.85 10.47
C TYR A 119 8.55 11.58 11.97
N GLU A 120 9.51 10.76 12.39
CA GLU A 120 9.83 10.48 13.80
C GLU A 120 10.02 11.76 14.62
N LYS A 121 10.44 12.86 13.98
CA LYS A 121 10.63 14.18 14.59
C LYS A 121 9.33 14.94 14.94
N ALA A 122 8.19 14.58 14.35
CA ALA A 122 6.91 15.27 14.55
C ALA A 122 5.69 14.32 14.46
N PRO A 123 5.60 13.31 15.33
CA PRO A 123 4.62 12.22 15.20
C PRO A 123 3.18 12.70 15.34
N LYS A 124 2.89 13.66 16.24
CA LYS A 124 1.52 14.17 16.47
C LYS A 124 0.96 14.93 15.26
N LEU A 125 1.76 15.77 14.62
CA LEU A 125 1.36 16.50 13.41
C LEU A 125 1.17 15.55 12.23
N ALA A 126 2.06 14.56 12.08
CA ALA A 126 1.90 13.51 11.09
C ALA A 126 0.62 12.69 11.36
N ALA A 127 0.28 12.38 12.61
CA ALA A 127 -0.95 11.70 12.98
C ALA A 127 -2.19 12.48 12.54
N VAL A 128 -2.24 13.77 12.89
CA VAL A 128 -3.38 14.64 12.59
C VAL A 128 -3.54 14.82 11.08
N PHE A 129 -2.44 15.11 10.38
CA PHE A 129 -2.47 15.28 8.92
C PHE A 129 -2.86 13.98 8.21
N THR A 130 -2.30 12.86 8.64
CA THR A 130 -2.60 11.55 8.06
C THR A 130 -4.04 11.13 8.33
N SER A 131 -4.55 11.36 9.54
CA SER A 131 -5.94 11.06 9.90
C SER A 131 -6.90 11.97 9.14
N ALA A 132 -6.58 13.26 9.00
CA ALA A 132 -7.36 14.20 8.20
C ALA A 132 -7.38 13.81 6.72
N MET A 133 -6.22 13.45 6.15
CA MET A 133 -6.11 12.95 4.77
C MET A 133 -6.83 11.60 4.58
N PHE A 134 -6.83 10.73 5.59
CA PHE A 134 -7.50 9.44 5.56
C PHE A 134 -9.01 9.62 5.57
N VAL A 135 -9.52 10.42 6.50
CA VAL A 135 -10.93 10.83 6.58
C VAL A 135 -11.33 11.50 5.26
N TRP A 136 -10.55 12.46 4.78
CA TRP A 136 -10.78 13.11 3.49
C TRP A 136 -10.81 12.10 2.34
N SER A 137 -9.84 11.20 2.23
CA SER A 137 -9.81 10.19 1.18
C SER A 137 -11.00 9.24 1.29
N PHE A 138 -11.39 8.84 2.50
CA PHE A 138 -12.53 7.94 2.71
C PHE A 138 -13.84 8.58 2.27
N PHE A 139 -14.06 9.86 2.60
CA PHE A 139 -15.29 10.58 2.29
C PHE A 139 -15.32 11.19 0.88
N PHE A 140 -14.17 11.54 0.29
CA PHE A 140 -14.10 12.22 -1.00
C PHE A 140 -13.58 11.35 -2.13
N THR A 141 -13.15 10.10 -1.89
CA THR A 141 -13.02 9.10 -2.97
C THR A 141 -14.38 8.47 -3.33
N ILE A 142 -15.42 9.29 -3.38
CA ILE A 142 -16.73 8.98 -3.96
C ILE A 142 -16.56 8.99 -5.49
N PRO A 143 -17.18 8.05 -6.22
CA PRO A 143 -16.57 7.50 -7.42
C PRO A 143 -16.68 8.45 -8.61
N TRP A 144 -15.58 8.55 -9.37
CA TRP A 144 -15.56 8.97 -10.78
C TRP A 144 -16.31 7.97 -11.71
N SER A 145 -17.18 7.11 -11.17
CA SER A 145 -18.00 6.16 -11.94
C SER A 145 -19.26 6.80 -12.54
N ARG A 146 -19.47 8.11 -12.41
CA ARG A 146 -20.51 8.84 -13.15
C ARG A 146 -20.04 9.47 -14.47
N GLN A 147 -18.84 9.14 -14.97
CA GLN A 147 -18.34 9.69 -16.24
C GLN A 147 -18.00 8.65 -17.33
N PHE A 148 -18.19 7.35 -17.08
CA PHE A 148 -17.99 6.30 -18.10
C PHE A 148 -19.30 5.58 -18.51
N CYS A 149 -20.45 6.23 -18.32
CA CYS A 149 -21.68 5.88 -19.05
C CYS A 149 -21.88 6.88 -20.19
N LEU A 150 -21.05 6.77 -21.23
CA LEU A 150 -21.34 7.18 -22.60
C LEU A 150 -20.71 6.15 -23.54
#